data_AF-A0A349HLN0-F1
#
_entry.id   AF-A0A349HLN0-F1
#
_cell.length_a   1.000
_cell.length_b   1.000
_cell.length_c   1.000
_cell.angle_alpha   90.00
_cell.angle_beta   90.00
_cell.angle_gamma   90.00
#
_symmetry.space_group_name_H-M   'P 1'
#
loop_
_entity.id
_entity.type
_entity.pdbx_description
1 polymer ?
#
loop_
_entity_poly.entity_id
_entity_poly.type
_entity_poly.pdbx_seq_one_letter_code
_entity_poly.pdbx_strand_id
1 'polypeptide(L)'
;MRYLILTALIFFGGCTSWNNPSLDMSVNRSERFKADRAECRERSQKATNSAPDNDLPDRTYTQNQDLYTKEVKAFQRCMSGKGWIKK
;
A
#
# COMPACT_ATOMS: atom_id res chain seq x y z
N MET A 1 -16.95 -19.08 15.45
CA MET A 1 -17.18 -17.61 15.42
C MET A 1 -16.09 -16.78 16.09
N ARG A 2 -14.96 -17.35 16.56
CA ARG A 2 -13.90 -16.62 17.29
C ARG A 2 -12.76 -16.10 16.41
N TYR A 3 -12.65 -16.60 15.17
CA TYR A 3 -11.59 -16.25 14.22
C TYR A 3 -11.91 -15.06 13.30
N LEU A 4 -13.18 -14.63 13.21
CA LEU A 4 -13.58 -13.48 12.37
C LEU A 4 -13.19 -12.12 12.98
N ILE A 5 -12.96 -12.06 14.28
CA ILE A 5 -12.63 -10.82 14.99
C ILE A 5 -11.14 -10.47 14.82
N LEU A 6 -10.27 -11.47 14.74
CA LEU A 6 -8.82 -11.29 14.59
C LEU A 6 -8.42 -10.84 13.17
N THR A 7 -9.13 -11.29 12.14
CA THR A 7 -8.89 -10.84 10.76
C THR A 7 -9.29 -9.38 10.55
N ALA A 8 -10.35 -8.89 11.19
CA ALA A 8 -10.77 -7.49 11.10
C ALA A 8 -9.71 -6.51 11.66
N LEU A 9 -9.04 -6.85 12.76
CA LEU A 9 -8.01 -6.00 13.38
C LEU A 9 -6.74 -5.86 12.55
N ILE A 10 -6.40 -6.87 11.73
CA ILE A 10 -5.21 -6.82 10.85
C ILE A 10 -5.49 -5.99 9.59
N PHE A 11 -6.74 -5.86 9.14
CA PHE A 11 -7.12 -4.93 8.07
C PHE A 11 -7.03 -3.45 8.49
N PHE A 12 -7.00 -3.16 9.80
CA PHE A 12 -6.67 -1.84 10.36
C PHE A 12 -5.20 -1.72 10.82
N GLY A 13 -4.38 -2.75 10.54
CA GLY A 13 -2.97 -2.84 10.90
C GLY A 13 -2.13 -1.76 10.20
N GLY A 14 -2.12 -0.59 10.81
CA GLY A 14 -1.39 0.59 10.38
C GLY A 14 -2.34 1.70 9.94
N CYS A 15 -2.92 2.42 10.91
CA CYS A 15 -3.40 3.79 10.72
C CYS A 15 -2.20 4.72 10.43
N THR A 16 -1.45 4.41 9.38
CA THR A 16 -0.51 5.35 8.79
C THR A 16 -1.37 6.51 8.29
N SER A 17 -1.29 7.63 8.99
CA SER A 17 -2.04 8.81 8.62
C SER A 17 -1.34 9.48 7.44
N TRP A 18 -2.03 9.62 6.32
CA TRP A 18 -1.53 10.35 5.16
C TRP A 18 -2.21 11.70 5.10
N ASN A 19 -1.49 12.72 4.65
CA ASN A 19 -2.03 14.06 4.41
C ASN A 19 -1.64 14.58 3.04
N ASN A 20 -2.56 15.24 2.35
CA ASN A 20 -2.29 15.86 1.06
C ASN A 20 -2.69 17.34 1.13
N PRO A 21 -1.74 18.25 1.43
CA PRO A 21 -2.04 19.68 1.56
C PRO A 21 -2.34 20.35 0.22
N SER A 22 -1.96 19.73 -0.91
CA SER A 22 -2.22 20.24 -2.26
C SER A 22 -3.57 19.79 -2.83
N LEU A 23 -4.37 19.03 -2.06
CA LEU A 23 -5.65 18.55 -2.54
C LEU A 23 -6.68 19.69 -2.56
N ASP A 24 -7.34 19.86 -3.70
CA ASP A 24 -8.42 20.83 -3.87
C ASP A 24 -9.56 20.58 -2.87
N MET A 25 -10.10 21.66 -2.27
CA MET A 25 -11.16 21.60 -1.27
C MET A 25 -12.48 21.03 -1.81
N SER A 26 -12.71 21.09 -3.12
CA SER A 26 -13.88 20.50 -3.79
C SER A 26 -13.81 18.96 -3.88
N VAL A 27 -12.64 18.36 -3.65
CA VAL A 27 -12.44 16.91 -3.77
C VAL A 27 -12.74 16.21 -2.44
N ASN A 28 -13.49 15.10 -2.51
CA ASN A 28 -13.63 14.21 -1.37
C ASN A 28 -12.28 13.53 -1.07
N ARG A 29 -11.59 14.03 -0.04
CA ARG A 29 -10.29 13.55 0.42
C ARG A 29 -10.25 12.05 0.67
N SER A 30 -11.32 11.47 1.24
CA SER A 30 -11.37 10.05 1.58
C SER A 30 -11.43 9.18 0.33
N GLU A 31 -12.28 9.55 -0.62
CA GLU A 31 -12.40 8.85 -1.90
C GLU A 31 -11.12 8.97 -2.71
N ARG A 32 -10.54 10.18 -2.77
CA ARG A 32 -9.28 10.39 -3.48
C ARG A 32 -8.13 9.59 -2.87
N PHE A 33 -8.03 9.58 -1.54
CA PHE A 33 -7.03 8.76 -0.85
C PHE A 33 -7.18 7.27 -1.18
N LYS A 34 -8.41 6.75 -1.16
CA LYS A 34 -8.68 5.33 -1.49
C LYS A 34 -8.26 5.00 -2.92
N ALA A 35 -8.61 5.85 -3.88
CA ALA A 35 -8.26 5.68 -5.29
C ALA A 35 -6.74 5.71 -5.49
N ASP A 36 -6.06 6.75 -5.01
CA ASP A 36 -4.61 6.89 -5.14
C ASP A 36 -3.86 5.74 -4.42
N ARG A 37 -4.34 5.32 -3.25
CA ARG A 37 -3.77 4.18 -2.50
C ARG A 37 -3.91 2.88 -3.27
N ALA A 38 -5.07 2.61 -3.89
CA ALA A 38 -5.28 1.40 -4.67
C ALA A 38 -4.37 1.37 -5.89
N GLU A 39 -4.32 2.46 -6.66
CA GLU A 39 -3.45 2.60 -7.83
C GLU A 39 -1.97 2.43 -7.45
N CYS A 40 -1.51 3.11 -6.40
CA CYS A 40 -0.13 3.02 -5.96
C CYS A 40 0.25 1.62 -5.46
N ARG A 41 -0.69 0.89 -4.85
CA ARG A 41 -0.47 -0.50 -4.42
C ARG A 41 -0.34 -1.45 -5.60
N GLU A 42 -1.23 -1.34 -6.57
CA GLU A 42 -1.15 -2.14 -7.79
C GLU A 42 0.16 -1.85 -8.54
N ARG A 43 0.52 -0.57 -8.69
CA ARG A 43 1.77 -0.15 -9.31
C ARG A 43 3.00 -0.67 -8.57
N SER A 44 3.03 -0.59 -7.24
CA SER A 44 4.17 -1.08 -6.47
C SER A 44 4.35 -2.58 -6.63
N GLN A 45 3.25 -3.34 -6.56
CA GLN A 45 3.27 -4.81 -6.71
C GLN A 45 3.78 -5.25 -8.09
N LYS A 46 3.30 -4.60 -9.16
CA LYS A 46 3.78 -4.82 -10.53
C LYS A 46 5.26 -4.46 -10.69
N ALA A 47 5.70 -3.32 -10.13
CA ALA A 47 7.07 -2.86 -10.26
C ALA A 47 8.10 -3.76 -9.53
N THR A 48 7.68 -4.42 -8.45
CA THR A 48 8.57 -5.26 -7.63
C THR A 48 8.34 -6.75 -7.83
N ASN A 49 7.41 -7.16 -8.69
CA ASN A 49 6.96 -8.55 -8.82
C ASN A 49 6.63 -9.17 -7.45
N SER A 50 6.08 -8.38 -6.51
CA SER A 50 5.75 -8.88 -5.16
C SER A 50 4.33 -9.44 -5.07
N ALA A 51 3.55 -9.36 -6.15
CA ALA A 51 2.21 -9.94 -6.23
C ALA A 51 2.27 -11.47 -5.97
N PRO A 52 1.32 -12.07 -5.23
CA PRO A 52 1.38 -13.48 -4.84
C PRO A 52 1.29 -14.47 -6.01
N ASP A 53 0.85 -14.01 -7.18
CA ASP A 53 0.57 -14.78 -8.41
C ASP A 53 1.62 -14.58 -9.51
N ASN A 54 2.82 -14.12 -9.17
CA ASN A 54 3.90 -14.02 -10.15
C ASN A 54 4.53 -15.40 -10.44
N ASP A 55 4.96 -15.63 -11.68
CA ASP A 55 5.60 -16.87 -12.16
C ASP A 55 7.04 -17.09 -11.63
N LEU A 56 7.41 -16.55 -10.46
CA LEU A 56 8.76 -16.71 -9.94
C LEU A 56 8.92 -18.01 -9.14
N PRO A 57 10.14 -18.60 -9.13
CA PRO A 57 10.44 -19.79 -8.33
C PRO A 57 10.11 -19.57 -6.85
N ASP A 58 9.89 -20.68 -6.14
CA ASP A 58 9.62 -20.67 -4.70
C ASP A 58 10.64 -19.82 -3.94
N ARG A 59 10.15 -18.80 -3.24
CA ARG A 59 10.98 -17.78 -2.61
C ARG A 59 11.27 -18.13 -1.16
N THR A 60 12.52 -17.91 -0.76
CA THR A 60 12.88 -17.90 0.66
C THR A 60 12.21 -16.75 1.40
N TYR A 61 12.08 -16.91 2.73
CA TYR A 61 11.58 -15.84 3.60
C TYR A 61 12.33 -14.51 3.40
N THR A 62 13.66 -14.56 3.33
CA THR A 62 14.51 -13.37 3.15
C THR A 62 14.23 -12.65 1.83
N GLN A 63 14.01 -13.41 0.75
CA GLN A 63 13.64 -12.82 -0.55
C GLN A 63 12.26 -12.15 -0.49
N ASN A 64 11.29 -12.78 0.18
CA ASN A 64 9.97 -12.16 0.39
C ASN A 64 10.06 -10.86 1.19
N GLN A 65 10.92 -10.83 2.23
CA GLN A 65 11.12 -9.63 3.04
C GLN A 65 11.78 -8.49 2.24
N ASP A 66 12.76 -8.81 1.40
CA ASP A 66 13.41 -7.82 0.52
C ASP A 66 12.42 -7.25 -0.52
N LEU A 67 11.63 -8.11 -1.16
CA LEU A 67 10.60 -7.70 -2.11
C LEU A 67 9.51 -6.86 -1.46
N TYR A 68 9.06 -7.23 -0.26
CA TYR A 68 8.13 -6.42 0.53
C TYR A 68 8.72 -5.05 0.85
N THR A 69 9.98 -4.98 1.25
CA THR A 69 10.66 -3.71 1.53
C THR A 69 10.76 -2.83 0.29
N LYS A 70 11.05 -3.44 -0.88
CA LYS A 70 11.05 -2.76 -2.17
C LYS A 70 9.65 -2.26 -2.55
N GLU A 71 8.62 -3.08 -2.35
CA GLU A 71 7.21 -2.73 -2.61
C GLU A 71 6.80 -1.52 -1.78
N VAL A 72 7.10 -1.54 -0.47
CA VAL A 72 6.78 -0.43 0.45
C VAL A 72 7.46 0.87 0.01
N LYS A 73 8.73 0.82 -0.42
CA LYS A 73 9.44 2.00 -0.94
C LYS A 73 8.82 2.51 -2.24
N ALA A 74 8.45 1.61 -3.16
CA ALA A 74 7.78 1.98 -4.41
C ALA A 74 6.40 2.60 -4.16
N PHE A 75 5.63 2.02 -3.24
CA PHE A 75 4.34 2.53 -2.81
C PHE A 75 4.46 3.94 -2.22
N GLN A 76 5.41 4.15 -1.31
CA GLN A 76 5.65 5.46 -0.69
C GLN A 76 6.02 6.53 -1.73
N ARG A 77 6.91 6.21 -2.67
CA ARG A 77 7.27 7.13 -3.76
C ARG A 77 6.06 7.50 -4.62
N CYS A 78 5.20 6.53 -4.95
CA CYS A 78 3.98 6.78 -5.71
C CYS A 78 3.03 7.72 -4.96
N MET A 79 2.78 7.45 -3.67
CA MET A 79 1.91 8.28 -2.83
C MET A 79 2.46 9.72 -2.71
N SER A 80 3.76 9.86 -2.47
CA SER A 80 4.42 11.17 -2.40
C SER A 80 4.38 11.93 -3.73
N GLY A 81 4.55 11.25 -4.87
CA GLY A 81 4.39 11.85 -6.19
C GLY A 81 2.98 12.38 -6.47
N LYS A 82 1.96 11.84 -5.77
CA LYS A 82 0.58 12.32 -5.80
C LYS A 82 0.26 13.38 -4.73
N GLY A 83 1.28 13.86 -4.01
CA GLY A 83 1.14 14.88 -2.97
C GLY A 83 0.78 14.35 -1.58
N TRP A 84 0.72 13.03 -1.39
CA TRP A 84 0.45 12.44 -0.08
C TRP A 84 1.73 12.32 0.75
N ILE A 85 1.70 12.90 1.95
CA ILE A 85 2.78 12.90 2.93
C ILE A 85 2.39 11.99 4.08
N LYS A 86 3.28 11.04 4.40
CA LYS A 86 3.12 10.14 5.54
C LYS A 86 3.35 10.91 6.84
N LYS A 87 2.42 10.82 7.79
CA LYS A 87 2.57 11.31 9.17
C LYS A 87 3.11 10.22 10.08
#